data_AF-A0A484YH81-F1
#
_entry.id   AF-A0A484YH81-F1
#
_cell.length_a   1.000
_cell.length_b   1.000
_cell.length_c   1.000
_cell.angle_alpha   90.00
_cell.angle_beta   90.00
_cell.angle_gamma   90.00
#
_symmetry.space_group_name_H-M   'P 1'
#
loop_
_entity.id
_entity.type
_entity.pdbx_description
1 polymer ?
#
loop_
_entity_poly.entity_id
_entity_poly.type
_entity_poly.pdbx_seq_one_letter_code
_entity_poly.pdbx_strand_id
1 'polypeptide(L)' 'MSYFLERRELGVINIGGPGTITVDGQCYEIGHRDALYVGKGAKEVVFASIDSGKTCEVLLQLRPGPYLLSHQKK' A
#
# COMPACT_ATOMS: atom_id res chain seq x y z
N MET A 1 20.41 -2.41 3.38
CA MET A 1 19.01 -2.60 3.01
C MET A 1 18.88 -2.31 1.53
N SER A 2 18.17 -3.17 0.80
CA SER A 2 18.05 -3.09 -0.65
C SER A 2 16.71 -2.52 -1.11
N TYR A 3 15.67 -2.58 -0.28
CA TYR A 3 14.32 -2.07 -0.60
C TYR A 3 13.52 -1.73 0.67
N PHE A 4 12.45 -0.94 0.53
CA PHE A 4 11.75 -0.24 1.63
C PHE A 4 11.14 -1.19 2.67
N LEU A 5 10.50 -2.28 2.23
CA LEU A 5 9.79 -3.23 3.09
C LEU A 5 10.56 -4.53 3.37
N GLU A 6 11.89 -4.52 3.21
CA GLU A 6 12.76 -5.71 3.44
C GLU A 6 12.56 -6.34 4.84
N ARG A 7 12.31 -5.51 5.85
CA ARG A 7 12.12 -5.94 7.25
C ARG A 7 10.90 -5.30 7.91
N ARG A 8 10.00 -4.71 7.12
CA ARG A 8 8.86 -3.94 7.61
C ARG A 8 7.61 -4.37 6.87
N GLU A 9 6.51 -4.36 7.59
CA GLU A 9 5.16 -4.43 7.04
C GLU A 9 4.62 -3.01 6.93
N LEU A 10 3.73 -2.79 5.96
CA LEU A 10 3.13 -1.49 5.70
C LEU A 10 1.60 -1.62 5.70
N GLY A 11 0.95 -0.87 6.57
CA GLY A 11 -0.48 -0.58 6.47
C GLY A 11 -0.68 0.71 5.68
N VAL A 12 -1.58 0.67 4.72
CA VAL A 12 -2.02 1.83 3.93
C VAL A 12 -3.49 2.05 4.15
N ILE A 13 -3.91 3.29 4.41
CA ILE A 13 -5.32 3.68 4.47
C ILE A 13 -5.50 4.86 3.53
N ASN A 14 -6.42 4.76 2.57
CA ASN A 14 -6.76 5.88 1.69
C ASN A 14 -7.76 6.80 2.39
N ILE A 15 -7.41 8.07 2.53
CA ILE A 15 -8.25 9.12 3.11
C ILE A 15 -8.71 10.14 2.05
N GLY A 16 -8.26 9.98 0.79
CA GLY A 16 -8.57 10.87 -0.32
C GLY A 16 -9.49 10.24 -1.37
N GLY A 17 -9.30 10.64 -2.63
CA GLY A 17 -10.00 10.12 -3.80
C GLY A 17 -9.60 8.68 -4.18
N PRO A 18 -10.32 8.06 -5.13
CA PRO A 18 -10.02 6.70 -5.57
C PRO A 18 -8.64 6.63 -6.23
N GLY A 19 -7.90 5.58 -5.91
CA GLY A 19 -6.55 5.35 -6.41
C GLY A 19 -6.26 3.87 -6.63
N THR A 20 -5.06 3.59 -7.11
CA THR A 20 -4.53 2.23 -7.21
C THR A 20 -3.22 2.12 -6.46
N ILE A 21 -3.00 1.00 -5.81
CA ILE A 21 -1.72 0.63 -5.21
C ILE A 21 -1.21 -0.61 -5.91
N THR A 22 -0.04 -0.53 -6.52
CA THR A 22 0.61 -1.67 -7.16
C THR A 22 1.74 -2.16 -6.27
N VAL A 23 1.69 -3.44 -5.87
CA VAL A 23 2.72 -4.10 -5.05
C VAL A 23 3.37 -5.20 -5.88
N ASP A 24 4.65 -5.07 -6.19
CA ASP A 24 5.42 -6.04 -6.99
C ASP A 24 4.68 -6.50 -8.26
N GLY A 25 4.02 -5.56 -8.95
CA GLY A 25 3.25 -5.79 -10.18
C GLY A 25 1.78 -6.19 -9.98
N GLN A 26 1.33 -6.48 -8.75
CA GLN A 26 -0.09 -6.71 -8.45
C GLN A 26 -0.81 -5.39 -8.16
N CYS A 27 -1.78 -5.03 -8.98
CA CYS A 27 -2.59 -3.82 -8.83
C CYS A 27 -3.79 -4.05 -7.91
N TYR A 28 -3.96 -3.16 -6.93
CA TYR A 28 -5.10 -3.10 -6.03
C TYR A 28 -5.80 -1.77 -6.21
N GLU A 29 -7.07 -1.78 -6.61
CA GLU A 29 -7.91 -0.58 -6.59
C GLU A 29 -8.26 -0.26 -5.13
N ILE A 30 -8.16 1.00 -4.72
CA ILE A 30 -8.36 1.47 -3.35
C ILE A 30 -9.29 2.67 -3.37
N GLY A 31 -10.50 2.48 -2.85
CA GLY A 31 -11.48 3.55 -2.66
C GLY A 31 -11.18 4.41 -1.44
N HIS A 32 -12.00 5.44 -1.22
CA HIS A 32 -11.92 6.25 -0.01
C HIS A 32 -12.25 5.41 1.23
N ARG A 33 -11.36 5.45 2.23
CA ARG A 33 -11.36 4.64 3.47
C ARG A 33 -11.08 3.14 3.30
N ASP A 34 -10.71 2.69 2.11
CA ASP A 34 -10.17 1.35 1.92
C ASP A 34 -8.76 1.27 2.53
N ALA A 35 -8.41 0.07 2.99
CA ALA A 35 -7.10 -0.22 3.53
C ALA A 35 -6.39 -1.33 2.75
N LEU A 36 -5.08 -1.17 2.55
CA LEU A 36 -4.23 -2.23 2.03
C LEU A 36 -3.15 -2.55 3.04
N TYR A 37 -3.09 -3.82 3.42
CA TYR A 37 -1.97 -4.36 4.18
C TYR A 37 -0.95 -4.96 3.22
N VAL A 38 0.27 -4.45 3.27
CA VAL A 38 1.42 -4.90 2.50
C VAL A 38 2.38 -5.62 3.43
N GLY A 39 2.50 -6.93 3.25
CA GLY A 39 3.43 -7.75 4.02
C GLY A 39 4.90 -7.39 3.79
N LYS A 40 5.73 -7.83 4.73
CA LYS A 40 7.18 -7.74 4.65
C LYS A 40 7.73 -8.42 3.38
N GLY A 41 8.72 -7.82 2.76
CA GLY A 41 9.42 -8.40 1.61
C GLY A 41 9.03 -7.79 0.25
N ALA A 42 7.99 -6.96 0.20
CA ALA A 42 7.61 -6.25 -1.02
C ALA A 42 8.73 -5.31 -1.48
N LYS A 43 9.13 -5.41 -2.74
CA LYS A 43 10.28 -4.64 -3.28
C LYS A 43 9.84 -3.28 -3.77
N GLU A 44 8.71 -3.22 -4.46
CA GLU A 44 8.17 -2.01 -5.06
C GLU A 44 6.70 -1.82 -4.67
N VAL A 45 6.37 -0.60 -4.23
CA VAL A 45 5.01 -0.17 -3.96
C VAL A 45 4.78 1.16 -4.66
N VAL A 46 3.86 1.17 -5.63
CA VAL A 46 3.52 2.35 -6.44
C VAL A 46 2.10 2.80 -6.12
N PHE A 47 1.92 4.10 -5.88
CA PHE A 47 0.64 4.71 -5.63
C PHE A 47 0.25 5.59 -6.82
N ALA A 48 -0.98 5.47 -7.29
CA ALA A 48 -1.52 6.33 -8.33
C ALA A 48 -2.95 6.78 -7.99
N SER A 49 -3.32 7.97 -8.44
CA SER A 49 -4.70 8.48 -8.36
C SER A 49 -5.43 8.14 -9.65
N ILE A 50 -6.69 7.74 -9.56
CA ILE A 50 -7.53 7.45 -10.74
C ILE A 50 -8.16 8.75 -11.27
N ASP A 51 -8.52 9.68 -10.38
CA ASP A 51 -9.18 10.93 -10.71
C ASP A 51 -8.23 12.12 -10.50
N SER A 52 -8.02 12.94 -11.54
CA SER A 52 -7.24 14.18 -11.44
C SER A 52 -7.93 15.27 -10.62
N GLY A 53 -9.25 15.17 -10.44
CA GLY A 53 -10.04 16.09 -9.61
C GLY A 53 -10.01 15.76 -8.11
N LYS A 54 -9.65 14.52 -7.74
CA LYS A 54 -9.55 14.06 -6.35
C LYS A 54 -8.32 13.18 -6.16
N THR A 55 -7.30 13.76 -5.53
CA THR A 55 -6.04 13.08 -5.22
C THR A 55 -6.25 11.91 -4.27
N CYS A 56 -5.62 10.78 -4.57
CA CYS A 56 -5.48 9.67 -3.64
C CYS A 56 -4.48 10.07 -2.55
N GLU A 57 -4.97 10.17 -1.32
CA GLU A 57 -4.18 10.57 -0.16
C GLU A 57 -4.08 9.37 0.77
N VAL A 58 -2.86 8.92 1.06
CA VAL A 58 -2.65 7.69 1.82
C VAL A 58 -1.90 7.93 3.11
N LEU A 59 -2.42 7.37 4.21
CA LEU A 59 -1.72 7.27 5.48
C LEU A 59 -0.92 5.98 5.51
N LEU A 60 0.36 6.09 5.84
CA LEU A 60 1.30 4.96 5.90
C LEU A 60 1.65 4.63 7.35
N GLN A 61 1.46 3.38 7.74
CA GLN A 61 1.88 2.86 9.04
C GLN A 61 2.89 1.74 8.85
N LEU A 62 4.12 1.98 9.28
CA LEU A 62 5.20 0.99 9.21
C LEU A 62 5.37 0.27 10.53
N ARG A 63 5.50 -1.05 10.48
CA ARG A 63 5.85 -1.86 11.65
C ARG A 63 6.97 -2.84 11.30
N PRO A 64 7.97 -3.04 12.18
CA PRO A 64 8.86 -4.19 12.06
C PRO A 64 8.03 -5.47 12.20
N GLY A 65 8.22 -6.41 11.27
CA GLY A 65 7.50 -7.68 11.25
C GLY A 65 8.49 -8.84 11.13
N PRO A 66 8.49 -9.84 12.03
CA PRO A 66 9.34 -11.01 11.85
C PRO A 66 8.82 -11.92 10.71
N TYR A 67 7.52 -11.91 10.42
CA TYR A 67 6.87 -12.84 9.50
C TYR A 67 6.63 -12.28 8.10
N LEU A 68 6.49 -13.19 7.14
CA LEU A 68 6.12 -12.88 5.76
C LEU A 68 4.62 -13.18 5.62
N LEU A 69 3.81 -12.12 5.53
CA LEU A 69 2.35 -12.20 5.46
C LEU A 69 1.88 -11.81 4.05
N SER A 70 0.81 -12.43 3.57
CA SER A 70 0.21 -12.09 2.27
C SER A 70 -0.37 -10.68 2.29
N HIS A 71 -0.35 -9.99 1.14
CA HIS A 71 -1.03 -8.71 0.98
C HIS A 71 -2.54 -8.90 1.11
N GLN A 72 -3.22 -8.00 1.83
CA GLN A 72 -4.66 -8.10 2.09
C GLN A 72 -5.31 -6.73 1.90
N LYS A 73 -6.32 -6.65 1.03
CA LYS A 73 -7.19 -5.47 0.92
C LYS A 73 -8.38 -5.64 1.88
N LYS A 74 -8.72 -4.59 2.62
CA LYS A 74 -9.91 -4.50 3.46
C LYS A 74 -10.72 -3.26 3.17
#